data_AF-A0A6J3MGJ7-F1
#
_entry.id   AF-A0A6J3MGJ7-F1
#
_cell.length_a   1.000
_cell.length_b   1.000
_cell.length_c   1.000
_cell.angle_alpha   90.00
_cell.angle_beta   90.00
_cell.angle_gamma   90.00
#
_symmetry.space_group_name_H-M   'P 1'
#
loop_
_entity.id
_entity.type
_entity.pdbx_description
1 polymer ?
#
loop_
_entity_poly.entity_id
_entity_poly.type
_entity_poly.pdbx_seq_one_letter_code
_entity_poly.pdbx_strand_id
1 'polypeptide(L)'
;MWFGGILIAGLAGSAVASFQASISGPAAVTAASKNDGVSKGKNKWVAYKGDGSIEHGWPKKSQWVSFEYMWTSNKKNLYNGCKEHNVALNTEKEIAGIFNAIQQVAKESKVDHRFILAEILQESTACVRVQTTKAPGDVEIFNPGLMQDHGGRNTCNCEVADEYNQKCGVVKPCPNKTILGMLRDGVQGTTKGDGLTGLITKATKQGAKDAQIYYTAAWYYNKGDTGKKVGQEIGEYAQDIANRLTGWLGDKRA
;
A
#
# COMPACT_ATOMS: atom_id res chain seq x y z
N MET A 1 -42.56 24.64 31.78
CA MET A 1 -41.08 24.87 31.82
C MET A 1 -40.54 23.80 32.74
N TRP A 2 -39.93 22.71 32.27
CA TRP A 2 -38.65 22.65 31.59
C TRP A 2 -38.58 21.33 30.79
N PHE A 3 -38.03 21.36 29.58
CA PHE A 3 -37.84 20.21 28.70
C PHE A 3 -36.61 19.40 29.14
N GLY A 4 -36.70 18.07 29.12
CA GLY A 4 -35.55 17.17 29.31
C GLY A 4 -35.60 16.06 28.28
N GLY A 5 -35.30 16.39 27.02
CA GLY A 5 -35.19 15.43 25.93
C GLY A 5 -33.96 14.55 26.14
N ILE A 6 -34.18 13.23 26.16
CA ILE A 6 -33.11 12.23 26.10
C ILE A 6 -32.48 12.31 24.71
N LEU A 7 -31.29 12.89 24.63
CA LEU A 7 -30.42 12.75 23.47
C LEU A 7 -29.90 11.32 23.44
N ILE A 8 -30.51 10.49 22.59
CA ILE A 8 -29.91 9.25 22.13
C ILE A 8 -28.75 9.66 21.22
N ALA A 9 -27.53 9.63 21.76
CA ALA A 9 -26.33 9.72 20.94
C ALA A 9 -26.33 8.53 19.98
N GLY A 10 -26.62 8.79 18.71
CA GLY A 10 -26.44 7.83 17.64
C GLY A 10 -24.97 7.47 17.58
N LEU A 11 -24.63 6.23 17.96
CA LEU A 11 -23.36 5.62 17.59
C LEU A 11 -23.32 5.60 16.07
N ALA A 12 -22.55 6.51 15.48
CA ALA A 12 -22.07 6.35 14.11
C ALA A 12 -21.36 4.99 14.08
N GLY A 13 -21.98 4.00 13.45
CA GLY A 13 -21.38 2.68 13.30
C GLY A 13 -20.07 2.85 12.55
N SER A 14 -18.95 2.63 13.23
CA SER A 14 -17.67 2.42 12.58
C SER A 14 -17.87 1.34 11.54
N ALA A 15 -17.65 1.66 10.27
CA ALA A 15 -17.68 0.65 9.22
C ALA A 15 -16.71 -0.45 9.63
N VAL A 16 -17.23 -1.65 9.86
CA VAL A 16 -16.40 -2.81 10.19
C VAL A 16 -15.50 -3.05 8.99
N ALA A 17 -14.19 -3.10 9.19
CA ALA A 17 -13.23 -3.41 8.14
C ALA A 17 -13.68 -4.66 7.40
N SER A 18 -13.81 -4.56 6.07
CA SER A 18 -14.28 -5.68 5.26
C SER A 18 -13.06 -6.45 4.80
N PHE A 19 -12.75 -7.55 5.50
CA PHE A 19 -11.69 -8.45 5.04
C PHE A 19 -12.07 -9.02 3.67
N GLN A 20 -11.36 -8.58 2.64
CA GLN A 20 -11.62 -8.99 1.27
C GLN A 20 -10.36 -9.63 0.69
N ALA A 21 -10.35 -10.96 0.62
CA ALA A 21 -9.17 -11.71 0.17
C ALA A 21 -8.77 -11.41 -1.29
N SER A 22 -9.71 -11.00 -2.14
CA SER A 22 -9.46 -10.67 -3.55
C SER A 22 -10.46 -9.67 -4.13
N ILE A 23 -10.06 -8.95 -5.19
CA ILE A 23 -10.95 -8.04 -5.93
C ILE A 23 -11.59 -8.70 -7.14
N SER A 24 -12.69 -8.15 -7.63
CA SER A 24 -13.39 -8.58 -8.84
C SER A 24 -13.67 -7.38 -9.76
N GLY A 25 -14.12 -7.66 -10.99
CA GLY A 25 -14.45 -6.61 -11.96
C GLY A 25 -13.24 -6.02 -12.68
N PRO A 26 -13.37 -4.82 -13.29
CA PRO A 26 -12.39 -4.27 -14.22
C PRO A 26 -11.00 -3.99 -13.63
N ALA A 27 -10.91 -3.82 -12.30
CA ALA A 27 -9.63 -3.63 -11.61
C ALA A 27 -8.89 -4.96 -11.33
N ALA A 28 -9.57 -6.10 -11.38
CA ALA A 28 -8.96 -7.39 -11.09
C ALA A 28 -8.04 -7.84 -12.24
N VAL A 29 -6.78 -8.17 -11.93
CA VAL A 29 -5.88 -8.79 -12.91
C VAL A 29 -6.16 -10.30 -12.99
N THR A 30 -6.26 -10.83 -14.21
CA THR A 30 -6.52 -12.25 -14.45
C THR A 30 -5.24 -13.07 -14.68
N ALA A 31 -4.13 -12.40 -15.01
CA ALA A 31 -2.80 -12.99 -15.12
C ALA A 31 -1.73 -11.96 -14.77
N ALA A 32 -0.69 -12.38 -14.03
CA ALA A 32 0.45 -11.54 -13.69
C ALA A 32 1.60 -11.81 -14.69
N SER A 33 1.60 -11.10 -15.82
CA SER A 33 2.72 -11.10 -16.76
C SER A 33 3.79 -10.11 -16.28
N LYS A 34 5.07 -10.50 -16.26
CA LYS A 34 6.16 -9.58 -15.89
C LYS A 34 6.41 -8.48 -16.93
N ASN A 35 5.96 -8.72 -18.17
CA ASN A 35 6.07 -7.81 -19.31
C ASN A 35 4.76 -7.07 -19.59
N ASP A 36 3.94 -6.85 -18.57
CA ASP A 36 2.71 -6.06 -18.68
C ASP A 36 3.01 -4.57 -18.92
N GLY A 37 2.00 -3.78 -19.28
CA GLY A 37 2.17 -2.34 -19.50
C GLY A 37 3.16 -1.95 -20.61
N VAL A 38 3.78 -0.77 -20.48
CA VAL A 38 4.83 -0.29 -21.40
C VAL A 38 6.21 -0.75 -20.94
N SER A 39 7.11 -1.06 -21.87
CA SER A 39 8.40 -1.67 -21.52
C SER A 39 9.35 -0.76 -20.74
N LYS A 40 9.22 0.56 -20.82
CA LYS A 40 10.12 1.54 -20.16
C LYS A 40 9.37 2.79 -19.72
N GLY A 41 9.87 3.43 -18.65
CA GLY A 41 9.40 4.72 -18.14
C GLY A 41 10.45 5.82 -18.23
N LYS A 42 10.14 6.98 -17.67
CA LYS A 42 11.12 8.07 -17.49
C LYS A 42 11.32 8.26 -15.98
N ASN A 43 12.56 8.34 -15.52
CA ASN A 43 12.85 8.73 -14.14
C ASN A 43 12.60 10.24 -13.97
N LYS A 44 11.33 10.63 -13.97
CA LYS A 44 10.86 12.01 -13.86
C LYS A 44 9.64 12.01 -12.97
N TRP A 45 9.65 12.93 -12.01
CA TRP A 45 8.48 13.19 -11.19
C TRP A 45 7.59 14.28 -11.83
N VAL A 46 6.28 14.10 -11.76
CA VAL A 46 5.24 14.98 -12.30
C VAL A 46 4.23 15.32 -11.19
N ALA A 47 3.99 16.62 -11.00
CA ALA A 47 3.00 17.14 -10.06
C ALA A 47 1.57 17.02 -10.61
N TYR A 48 1.01 15.81 -10.55
CA TYR A 48 -0.40 15.63 -10.90
C TYR A 48 -1.30 16.38 -9.91
N LYS A 49 -2.34 17.03 -10.43
CA LYS A 49 -3.35 17.76 -9.63
C LYS A 49 -4.72 17.13 -9.86
N GLY A 50 -5.67 17.37 -8.97
CA GLY A 50 -7.02 16.84 -9.08
C GLY A 50 -7.17 15.43 -8.50
N ASP A 51 -8.06 14.64 -9.09
CA ASP A 51 -8.73 13.51 -8.45
C ASP A 51 -8.20 12.12 -8.87
N GLY A 52 -7.04 12.07 -9.53
CA GLY A 52 -6.52 10.81 -10.08
C GLY A 52 -7.03 10.46 -11.48
N SER A 53 -7.90 11.26 -12.08
CA SER A 53 -8.51 10.93 -13.36
C SER A 53 -7.65 11.35 -14.56
N ILE A 54 -7.92 10.72 -15.70
CA ILE A 54 -7.25 11.02 -16.98
C ILE A 54 -7.57 12.46 -17.42
N GLU A 55 -8.77 12.94 -17.12
CA GLU A 55 -9.24 14.30 -17.41
C GLU A 55 -8.38 15.36 -16.70
N HIS A 56 -7.78 15.02 -15.55
CA HIS A 56 -6.83 15.87 -14.83
C HIS A 56 -5.36 15.56 -15.16
N GLY A 57 -5.10 14.80 -16.24
CA GLY A 57 -3.76 14.50 -16.75
C GLY A 57 -3.02 13.38 -16.02
N TRP A 58 -3.70 12.61 -15.16
CA TRP A 58 -3.10 11.44 -14.51
C TRP A 58 -2.90 10.30 -15.51
N PRO A 59 -1.86 9.45 -15.32
CA PRO A 59 -1.59 8.38 -16.26
C PRO A 59 -2.65 7.29 -16.18
N LYS A 60 -3.12 6.83 -17.34
CA LYS A 60 -4.01 5.64 -17.44
C LYS A 60 -3.23 4.36 -17.14
N LYS A 61 -3.92 3.26 -16.82
CA LYS A 61 -3.28 1.99 -16.44
C LYS A 61 -2.39 1.44 -17.57
N SER A 62 -2.78 1.67 -18.82
CA SER A 62 -1.99 1.28 -20.00
C SER A 62 -0.71 2.10 -20.22
N GLN A 63 -0.49 3.18 -19.47
CA GLN A 63 0.77 3.94 -19.47
C GLN A 63 1.75 3.49 -18.38
N TRP A 64 1.33 2.59 -17.49
CA TRP A 64 2.22 2.07 -16.46
C TRP A 64 3.32 1.23 -17.08
N VAL A 65 4.52 1.35 -16.52
CA VAL A 65 5.67 0.52 -16.93
C VAL A 65 5.42 -0.95 -16.59
N SER A 66 6.18 -1.85 -17.20
CA SER A 66 6.15 -3.27 -16.85
C SER A 66 6.68 -3.52 -15.45
N PHE A 67 6.17 -4.58 -14.81
CA PHE A 67 6.71 -5.03 -13.54
C PHE A 67 8.20 -5.35 -13.62
N GLU A 68 8.66 -5.99 -14.69
CA GLU A 68 10.09 -6.28 -14.90
C GLU A 68 10.93 -4.99 -14.92
N TYR A 69 10.49 -3.97 -15.66
CA TYR A 69 11.16 -2.67 -15.67
C TYR A 69 11.16 -2.03 -14.29
N MET A 70 10.02 -2.04 -13.61
CA MET A 70 9.88 -1.44 -12.28
C MET A 70 10.78 -2.14 -11.25
N TRP A 71 10.81 -3.47 -11.26
CA TRP A 71 11.64 -4.28 -10.38
C TRP A 71 13.14 -4.05 -10.63
N THR A 72 13.57 -4.14 -11.89
CA THR A 72 14.97 -3.98 -12.27
C THR A 72 15.49 -2.57 -12.00
N SER A 73 14.68 -1.55 -12.29
CA SER A 73 15.05 -0.14 -12.07
C SER A 73 15.14 0.21 -10.58
N ASN A 74 14.39 -0.49 -9.71
CA ASN A 74 14.38 -0.26 -8.26
C ASN A 74 15.36 -1.15 -7.49
N LYS A 75 16.29 -1.88 -8.14
CA LYS A 75 17.27 -2.73 -7.42
C LYS A 75 18.03 -1.96 -6.33
N LYS A 76 18.44 -0.72 -6.60
CA LYS A 76 19.13 0.11 -5.59
C LYS A 76 18.28 0.29 -4.33
N ASN A 77 16.99 0.56 -4.49
CA ASN A 77 16.04 0.73 -3.37
C ASN A 77 15.82 -0.61 -2.67
N LEU A 78 15.62 -1.70 -3.42
CA LEU A 78 15.46 -3.05 -2.87
C LEU A 78 16.66 -3.50 -2.01
N TYR A 79 17.89 -3.14 -2.37
CA TYR A 79 19.07 -3.44 -1.55
C TYR A 79 19.22 -2.48 -0.36
N ASN A 80 19.01 -1.19 -0.58
CA ASN A 80 19.42 -0.14 0.36
C ASN A 80 18.29 0.43 1.22
N GLY A 81 17.03 0.06 1.02
CA GLY A 81 15.88 0.65 1.71
C GLY A 81 16.00 0.60 3.24
N CYS A 82 16.62 -0.44 3.79
CA CYS A 82 16.83 -0.54 5.23
C CYS A 82 17.90 0.39 5.80
N LYS A 83 18.69 1.08 4.96
CA LYS A 83 19.74 1.98 5.41
C LYS A 83 19.19 3.14 6.25
N GLU A 84 18.04 3.69 5.85
CA GLU A 84 17.41 4.84 6.53
C GLU A 84 16.87 4.47 7.92
N HIS A 85 16.60 3.18 8.14
CA HIS A 85 16.12 2.66 9.42
C HIS A 85 17.24 2.20 10.35
N ASN A 86 18.51 2.38 9.96
CA ASN A 86 19.69 1.94 10.72
C ASN A 86 19.63 0.45 11.13
N VAL A 87 19.10 -0.40 10.23
CA VAL A 87 19.03 -1.85 10.39
C VAL A 87 19.76 -2.55 9.25
N ALA A 88 19.99 -3.85 9.38
CA ALA A 88 20.67 -4.62 8.35
C ALA A 88 19.97 -4.51 6.98
N LEU A 89 20.76 -4.24 5.94
CA LEU A 89 20.33 -4.23 4.54
C LEU A 89 19.68 -5.55 4.14
N ASN A 90 18.82 -5.49 3.11
CA ASN A 90 18.21 -6.68 2.56
C ASN A 90 19.27 -7.58 1.92
N THR A 91 19.22 -8.86 2.24
CA THR A 91 20.00 -9.89 1.54
C THR A 91 19.37 -10.23 0.18
N GLU A 92 20.12 -10.83 -0.73
CA GLU A 92 19.58 -11.30 -2.02
C GLU A 92 18.40 -12.26 -1.84
N LYS A 93 18.46 -13.12 -0.81
CA LYS A 93 17.39 -14.07 -0.47
C LYS A 93 16.11 -13.35 -0.04
N GLU A 94 16.23 -12.25 0.71
CA GLU A 94 15.09 -11.43 1.13
C GLU A 94 14.49 -10.66 -0.04
N ILE A 95 15.33 -10.14 -0.94
CA ILE A 95 14.87 -9.47 -2.18
C ILE A 95 14.12 -10.47 -3.07
N ALA A 96 14.62 -11.70 -3.22
CA ALA A 96 13.89 -12.77 -3.89
C ALA A 96 12.61 -13.15 -3.14
N GLY A 97 12.61 -13.10 -1.81
CA GLY A 97 11.43 -13.26 -0.96
C GLY A 97 10.35 -12.22 -1.25
N ILE A 98 10.73 -10.93 -1.34
CA ILE A 98 9.83 -9.84 -1.71
C ILE A 98 9.25 -10.10 -3.11
N PHE A 99 10.09 -10.42 -4.11
CA PHE A 99 9.64 -10.72 -5.47
C PHE A 99 8.56 -11.81 -5.47
N ASN A 100 8.85 -12.95 -4.84
CA ASN A 100 7.96 -14.09 -4.81
C ASN A 100 6.66 -13.78 -4.07
N ALA A 101 6.75 -13.04 -2.96
CA ALA A 101 5.60 -12.61 -2.19
C ALA A 101 4.68 -11.67 -3.00
N ILE A 102 5.24 -10.71 -3.75
CA ILE A 102 4.46 -9.83 -4.64
C ILE A 102 3.71 -10.66 -5.69
N GLN A 103 4.41 -11.57 -6.38
CA GLN A 103 3.78 -12.39 -7.42
C GLN A 103 2.68 -13.30 -6.84
N GLN A 104 2.93 -13.88 -5.67
CA GLN A 104 1.95 -14.74 -5.00
C GLN A 104 0.73 -13.95 -4.55
N VAL A 105 0.92 -12.82 -3.86
CA VAL A 105 -0.18 -12.01 -3.35
C VAL A 105 -0.97 -11.35 -4.48
N ALA A 106 -0.32 -10.95 -5.57
CA ALA A 106 -1.02 -10.47 -6.77
C ALA A 106 -1.94 -11.54 -7.36
N LYS A 107 -1.50 -12.81 -7.39
CA LYS A 107 -2.33 -13.93 -7.85
C LYS A 107 -3.50 -14.21 -6.90
N GLU A 108 -3.24 -14.20 -5.58
CA GLU A 108 -4.26 -14.46 -4.55
C GLU A 108 -5.32 -13.36 -4.51
N SER A 109 -4.89 -12.10 -4.54
CA SER A 109 -5.75 -10.92 -4.36
C SER A 109 -6.33 -10.37 -5.66
N LYS A 110 -5.74 -10.72 -6.81
CA LYS A 110 -6.00 -10.10 -8.12
C LYS A 110 -5.69 -8.60 -8.17
N VAL A 111 -4.90 -8.09 -7.23
CA VAL A 111 -4.33 -6.73 -7.27
C VAL A 111 -3.12 -6.72 -8.21
N ASP A 112 -2.98 -5.63 -8.98
CA ASP A 112 -1.88 -5.47 -9.93
C ASP A 112 -0.53 -5.44 -9.20
N HIS A 113 0.37 -6.36 -9.54
CA HIS A 113 1.68 -6.48 -8.87
C HIS A 113 2.57 -5.23 -8.98
N ARG A 114 2.39 -4.40 -10.01
CA ARG A 114 3.11 -3.12 -10.13
C ARG A 114 2.65 -2.14 -9.04
N PHE A 115 1.36 -2.14 -8.75
CA PHE A 115 0.78 -1.34 -7.67
C PHE A 115 1.25 -1.84 -6.30
N ILE A 116 1.30 -3.16 -6.09
CA ILE A 116 1.86 -3.73 -4.85
C ILE A 116 3.32 -3.29 -4.66
N LEU A 117 4.16 -3.35 -5.71
CA LEU A 117 5.53 -2.86 -5.63
C LEU A 117 5.62 -1.34 -5.39
N ALA A 118 4.73 -0.56 -6.00
CA ALA A 118 4.65 0.89 -5.78
C ALA A 118 4.41 1.21 -4.30
N GLU A 119 3.44 0.54 -3.68
CA GLU A 119 3.08 0.71 -2.27
C GLU A 119 4.23 0.27 -1.35
N ILE A 120 4.89 -0.87 -1.60
CA ILE A 120 6.06 -1.29 -0.82
C ILE A 120 7.20 -0.25 -0.87
N LEU A 121 7.45 0.31 -2.06
CA LEU A 121 8.48 1.35 -2.23
C LEU A 121 8.08 2.65 -1.54
N GLN A 122 6.79 2.98 -1.53
CA GLN A 122 6.28 4.21 -0.91
C GLN A 122 6.21 4.12 0.62
N GLU A 123 5.95 2.93 1.16
CA GLU A 123 5.77 2.73 2.60
C GLU A 123 7.08 2.48 3.34
N SER A 124 8.01 1.72 2.75
CA SER A 124 9.23 1.29 3.46
C SER A 124 10.51 1.37 2.64
N THR A 125 10.44 1.89 1.40
CA THR A 125 11.54 1.76 0.42
C THR A 125 11.98 0.29 0.27
N ALA A 126 11.04 -0.64 0.46
CA ALA A 126 11.24 -2.09 0.53
C ALA A 126 12.11 -2.63 1.67
N CYS A 127 12.23 -1.93 2.81
CA CYS A 127 12.94 -2.47 3.96
C CYS A 127 12.12 -3.55 4.69
N VAL A 128 12.61 -4.80 4.71
CA VAL A 128 11.92 -5.90 5.43
C VAL A 128 11.93 -5.75 6.95
N ARG A 129 12.72 -4.79 7.47
CA ARG A 129 12.90 -4.47 8.90
C ARG A 129 12.49 -3.03 9.22
N VAL A 130 11.68 -2.40 8.37
CA VAL A 130 11.14 -1.07 8.66
C VAL A 130 10.50 -1.08 10.05
N GLN A 131 10.77 -0.03 10.82
CA GLN A 131 10.18 0.10 12.14
C GLN A 131 8.67 0.27 12.02
N THR A 132 7.93 -0.38 12.91
CA THR A 132 6.48 -0.16 13.04
C THR A 132 6.21 1.30 13.33
N THR A 133 5.40 1.95 12.51
CA THR A 133 4.95 3.32 12.77
C THR A 133 3.66 3.32 13.60
N LYS A 134 3.36 4.47 14.21
CA LYS A 134 2.13 4.72 14.94
C LYS A 134 1.35 5.82 14.25
N ALA A 135 0.08 5.57 13.92
CA ALA A 135 -0.77 6.64 13.43
C ALA A 135 -1.12 7.59 14.59
N PRO A 136 -1.17 8.91 14.37
CA PRO A 136 -1.62 9.86 15.37
C PRO A 136 -3.13 9.71 15.63
N GLY A 137 -3.55 9.73 16.89
CA GLY A 137 -4.97 9.66 17.27
C GLY A 137 -5.20 9.24 18.72
N ASP A 138 -6.47 9.19 19.14
CA ASP A 138 -6.90 8.79 20.49
C ASP A 138 -6.73 7.29 20.76
N VAL A 139 -6.61 6.48 19.70
CA VAL A 139 -6.34 5.04 19.74
C VAL A 139 -5.03 4.80 19.01
N GLU A 140 -4.09 4.11 19.67
CA GLU A 140 -2.83 3.72 19.03
C GLU A 140 -3.11 2.70 17.92
N ILE A 141 -2.85 3.09 16.67
CA ILE A 141 -2.85 2.18 15.52
C ILE A 141 -1.39 1.94 15.14
N PHE A 142 -1.01 0.67 15.15
CA PHE A 142 0.33 0.22 14.80
C PHE A 142 0.36 -0.25 13.36
N ASN A 143 1.37 0.21 12.63
CA ASN A 143 1.54 -0.02 11.19
C ASN A 143 2.86 -0.74 10.93
N PRO A 144 2.90 -2.09 10.93
CA PRO A 144 4.14 -2.85 10.84
C PRO A 144 4.49 -3.23 9.39
N GLY A 145 5.69 -3.79 9.24
CA GLY A 145 6.05 -4.54 8.04
C GLY A 145 6.24 -3.69 6.78
N LEU A 146 6.55 -4.38 5.67
CA LEU A 146 6.94 -3.79 4.38
C LEU A 146 5.93 -2.78 3.82
N MET A 147 4.65 -2.93 4.15
CA MET A 147 3.58 -2.07 3.65
C MET A 147 3.01 -1.14 4.74
N GLN A 148 3.60 -1.12 5.94
CA GLN A 148 3.11 -0.29 7.07
C GLN A 148 1.60 -0.45 7.26
N ASP A 149 1.14 -1.70 7.27
CA ASP A 149 -0.27 -2.02 7.14
C ASP A 149 -1.05 -1.84 8.45
N HIS A 150 -2.35 -1.53 8.36
CA HIS A 150 -3.15 -1.17 9.54
C HIS A 150 -3.36 -2.37 10.48
N GLY A 151 -2.67 -2.39 11.62
CA GLY A 151 -2.85 -3.41 12.66
C GLY A 151 -2.33 -4.79 12.29
N GLY A 152 -1.30 -4.85 11.43
CA GLY A 152 -0.66 -6.11 11.03
C GLY A 152 0.06 -6.81 12.15
N ARG A 153 0.26 -8.13 11.99
CA ARG A 153 1.08 -8.93 12.92
C ARG A 153 2.45 -9.22 12.36
N ASN A 154 2.60 -9.24 11.04
CA ASN A 154 3.84 -9.69 10.41
C ASN A 154 4.87 -8.56 10.39
N THR A 155 5.93 -8.71 11.17
CA THR A 155 7.09 -7.81 11.16
C THR A 155 8.39 -8.58 11.41
N CYS A 156 9.50 -8.09 10.87
CA CYS A 156 10.86 -8.51 11.24
C CYS A 156 11.57 -7.45 12.09
N ASN A 157 10.83 -6.44 12.56
CA ASN A 157 11.28 -5.45 13.51
C ASN A 157 10.15 -5.20 14.53
N CYS A 158 10.28 -5.81 15.70
CA CYS A 158 9.34 -5.73 16.80
C CYS A 158 10.04 -5.19 18.06
N GLU A 159 11.09 -4.40 17.89
CA GLU A 159 11.71 -3.64 18.99
C GLU A 159 10.82 -2.50 19.47
N VAL A 160 10.04 -1.93 18.54
CA VAL A 160 9.00 -0.94 18.84
C VAL A 160 7.77 -1.68 19.36
N ALA A 161 7.06 -1.08 20.32
CA ALA A 161 5.77 -1.59 20.77
C ALA A 161 4.82 -1.79 19.57
N ASP A 162 4.06 -2.88 19.58
CA ASP A 162 3.03 -3.20 18.62
C ASP A 162 1.76 -3.68 19.35
N GLU A 163 0.67 -3.86 18.61
CA GLU A 163 -0.62 -4.29 19.18
C GLU A 163 -0.54 -5.67 19.85
N TYR A 164 0.40 -6.51 19.43
CA TYR A 164 0.53 -7.90 19.87
C TYR A 164 1.61 -8.11 20.93
N ASN A 165 2.26 -7.03 21.38
CA ASN A 165 3.40 -7.02 22.28
C ASN A 165 4.51 -8.03 21.90
N GLN A 166 4.84 -8.13 20.61
CA GLN A 166 5.86 -9.05 20.11
C GLN A 166 7.26 -8.65 20.63
N LYS A 167 8.15 -9.64 20.84
CA LYS A 167 9.50 -9.46 21.43
C LYS A 167 10.62 -10.19 20.68
N CYS A 168 10.50 -10.23 19.37
CA CYS A 168 11.47 -10.84 18.44
C CYS A 168 12.74 -9.99 18.12
N GLY A 169 12.85 -8.74 18.59
CA GLY A 169 13.92 -7.82 18.21
C GLY A 169 13.94 -7.47 16.71
N VAL A 170 15.11 -7.11 16.18
CA VAL A 170 15.35 -7.02 14.72
C VAL A 170 15.78 -8.38 14.18
N VAL A 171 14.94 -9.01 13.38
CA VAL A 171 15.14 -10.37 12.86
C VAL A 171 16.04 -10.37 11.62
N LYS A 172 17.13 -11.17 11.64
CA LYS A 172 18.07 -11.31 10.53
C LYS A 172 18.54 -12.77 10.34
N PRO A 173 18.32 -13.40 9.17
CA PRO A 173 17.51 -12.92 8.04
C PRO A 173 16.00 -12.90 8.37
N CYS A 174 15.24 -12.03 7.72
CA CYS A 174 13.79 -11.97 7.78
C CYS A 174 13.21 -13.18 7.02
N PRO A 175 12.42 -14.05 7.67
CA PRO A 175 11.91 -15.26 7.03
C PRO A 175 10.97 -14.94 5.86
N ASN A 176 11.06 -15.71 4.76
CA ASN A 176 10.16 -15.57 3.60
C ASN A 176 8.68 -15.67 3.99
N LYS A 177 8.33 -16.49 4.99
CA LYS A 177 6.96 -16.60 5.51
C LYS A 177 6.49 -15.28 6.13
N THR A 178 7.36 -14.59 6.86
CA THR A 178 7.07 -13.28 7.46
C THR A 178 6.94 -12.21 6.36
N ILE A 179 7.83 -12.20 5.36
CA ILE A 179 7.73 -11.30 4.20
C ILE A 179 6.39 -11.50 3.47
N LEU A 180 6.00 -12.75 3.19
CA LEU A 180 4.70 -13.05 2.58
C LEU A 180 3.54 -12.58 3.46
N GLY A 181 3.64 -12.76 4.79
CA GLY A 181 2.66 -12.27 5.74
C GLY A 181 2.48 -10.75 5.70
N MET A 182 3.58 -9.99 5.67
CA MET A 182 3.54 -8.51 5.56
C MET A 182 2.76 -8.06 4.31
N LEU A 183 2.96 -8.73 3.18
CA LEU A 183 2.25 -8.38 1.94
C LEU A 183 0.78 -8.82 1.97
N ARG A 184 0.45 -9.93 2.63
CA ARG A 184 -0.96 -10.32 2.81
C ARG A 184 -1.70 -9.34 3.71
N ASP A 185 -1.10 -8.96 4.84
CA ASP A 185 -1.69 -7.99 5.76
C ASP A 185 -1.93 -6.64 5.02
N GLY A 186 -0.94 -6.14 4.29
CA GLY A 186 -1.09 -4.89 3.51
C GLY A 186 -2.03 -4.96 2.31
N VAL A 187 -2.04 -6.05 1.55
CA VAL A 187 -2.85 -6.16 0.33
C VAL A 187 -4.27 -6.63 0.61
N GLN A 188 -4.44 -7.65 1.44
CA GLN A 188 -5.75 -8.28 1.73
C GLN A 188 -6.43 -7.65 2.96
N GLY A 189 -5.67 -6.98 3.81
CA GLY A 189 -6.13 -6.36 5.03
C GLY A 189 -5.94 -7.25 6.26
N THR A 190 -6.26 -6.68 7.41
CA THR A 190 -6.17 -7.33 8.71
C THR A 190 -7.57 -7.41 9.33
N THR A 191 -7.67 -7.89 10.56
CA THR A 191 -8.93 -7.78 11.32
C THR A 191 -9.21 -6.36 11.82
N LYS A 192 -8.27 -5.43 11.64
CA LYS A 192 -8.31 -4.06 12.17
C LYS A 192 -8.48 -3.00 11.10
N GLY A 193 -8.01 -3.26 9.89
CA GLY A 193 -8.11 -2.32 8.79
C GLY A 193 -8.17 -2.99 7.42
N ASP A 194 -8.75 -2.26 6.48
CA ASP A 194 -8.80 -2.66 5.09
C ASP A 194 -7.39 -2.66 4.46
N GLY A 195 -7.08 -3.69 3.68
CA GLY A 195 -5.94 -3.69 2.77
C GLY A 195 -6.32 -3.10 1.41
N LEU A 196 -5.37 -3.11 0.48
CA LEU A 196 -5.57 -2.62 -0.89
C LEU A 196 -6.82 -3.22 -1.58
N THR A 197 -7.16 -4.48 -1.34
CA THR A 197 -8.36 -5.12 -1.92
C THR A 197 -9.67 -4.42 -1.52
N GLY A 198 -9.83 -4.11 -0.24
CA GLY A 198 -10.99 -3.39 0.29
C GLY A 198 -11.04 -1.97 -0.26
N LEU A 199 -9.91 -1.28 -0.27
CA LEU A 199 -9.80 0.11 -0.76
C LEU A 199 -10.05 0.25 -2.26
N ILE A 200 -9.52 -0.68 -3.07
CA ILE A 200 -9.80 -0.76 -4.51
C ILE A 200 -11.29 -1.03 -4.76
N THR A 201 -11.88 -1.94 -3.99
CA THR A 201 -13.31 -2.25 -4.09
C THR A 201 -14.16 -1.03 -3.73
N LYS A 202 -13.78 -0.30 -2.68
CA LYS A 202 -14.43 0.94 -2.27
C LYS A 202 -14.34 2.01 -3.35
N ALA A 203 -13.15 2.30 -3.89
CA ALA A 203 -12.96 3.26 -4.97
C ALA A 203 -13.78 2.89 -6.21
N THR A 204 -13.81 1.60 -6.57
CA THR A 204 -14.61 1.10 -7.70
C THR A 204 -16.10 1.31 -7.47
N LYS A 205 -16.62 0.99 -6.28
CA LYS A 205 -18.03 1.20 -5.92
C LYS A 205 -18.44 2.67 -5.91
N GLN A 206 -17.50 3.57 -5.62
CA GLN A 206 -17.71 5.02 -5.68
C GLN A 206 -17.61 5.59 -7.10
N GLY A 207 -17.33 4.75 -8.11
CA GLY A 207 -17.35 5.14 -9.51
C GLY A 207 -16.00 5.50 -10.12
N ALA A 208 -14.88 5.27 -9.41
CA ALA A 208 -13.55 5.44 -10.00
C ALA A 208 -13.38 4.45 -11.17
N LYS A 209 -12.64 4.88 -12.20
CA LYS A 209 -12.41 4.10 -13.43
C LYS A 209 -10.93 3.97 -13.75
N ASP A 210 -10.56 2.91 -14.46
CA ASP A 210 -9.20 2.66 -14.92
C ASP A 210 -8.14 2.86 -13.80
N ALA A 211 -7.08 3.64 -14.02
CA ALA A 211 -6.03 3.87 -13.03
C ALA A 211 -6.47 4.72 -11.84
N GLN A 212 -7.51 5.54 -11.96
CA GLN A 212 -8.05 6.36 -10.86
C GLN A 212 -8.46 5.49 -9.67
N ILE A 213 -8.90 4.25 -9.93
CA ILE A 213 -9.23 3.27 -8.88
C ILE A 213 -8.06 3.07 -7.93
N TYR A 214 -6.85 2.90 -8.48
CA TYR A 214 -5.64 2.62 -7.72
C TYR A 214 -5.10 3.88 -7.04
N TYR A 215 -5.15 5.04 -7.71
CA TYR A 215 -4.70 6.29 -7.09
C TYR A 215 -5.60 6.71 -5.93
N THR A 216 -6.92 6.51 -6.07
CA THR A 216 -7.88 6.73 -4.99
C THR A 216 -7.64 5.73 -3.84
N ALA A 217 -7.41 4.45 -4.16
CA ALA A 217 -7.09 3.44 -3.16
C ALA A 217 -5.79 3.75 -2.40
N ALA A 218 -4.74 4.20 -3.09
CA ALA A 218 -3.49 4.65 -2.49
C ALA A 218 -3.70 5.84 -1.54
N TRP A 219 -4.52 6.81 -1.95
CA TRP A 219 -4.88 7.92 -1.08
C TRP A 219 -5.60 7.46 0.20
N TYR A 220 -6.55 6.53 0.08
CA TYR A 220 -7.21 5.93 1.24
C TYR A 220 -6.26 5.12 2.11
N TYR A 221 -5.30 4.42 1.51
CA TYR A 221 -4.29 3.65 2.24
C TYR A 221 -3.48 4.57 3.15
N ASN A 222 -3.05 5.73 2.62
CA ASN A 222 -2.28 6.71 3.37
C ASN A 222 -3.08 7.49 4.41
N LYS A 223 -4.31 7.90 4.10
CA LYS A 223 -5.09 8.83 4.95
C LYS A 223 -6.13 8.15 5.82
N GLY A 224 -6.40 6.87 5.60
CA GLY A 224 -7.58 6.22 6.14
C GLY A 224 -8.88 6.75 5.50
N ASP A 225 -10.02 6.34 6.05
CA ASP A 225 -11.33 6.78 5.59
C ASP A 225 -11.62 8.23 6.04
N THR A 226 -11.31 9.18 5.17
CA THR A 226 -11.60 10.61 5.40
C THR A 226 -13.03 11.00 5.04
N GLY A 227 -13.87 10.07 4.60
CA GLY A 227 -15.18 10.36 3.99
C GLY A 227 -15.10 11.04 2.62
N LYS A 228 -13.89 11.29 2.10
CA LYS A 228 -13.64 11.85 0.78
C LYS A 228 -14.10 10.88 -0.31
N LYS A 229 -14.86 11.38 -1.28
CA LYS A 229 -15.43 10.63 -2.40
C LYS A 229 -14.53 10.72 -3.64
N VAL A 230 -14.64 9.73 -4.53
CA VAL A 230 -14.11 9.79 -5.91
C VAL A 230 -14.57 11.09 -6.57
N GLY A 231 -13.67 11.73 -7.33
CA GLY A 231 -13.90 13.04 -7.96
C GLY A 231 -13.36 14.22 -7.15
N GLN A 232 -12.94 14.00 -5.91
CA GLN A 232 -12.29 15.02 -5.09
C GLN A 232 -10.77 14.93 -5.18
N GLU A 233 -10.08 16.05 -4.97
CA GLU A 233 -8.61 16.12 -5.06
C GLU A 233 -7.92 15.12 -4.13
N ILE A 234 -6.97 14.36 -4.69
CA ILE A 234 -6.13 13.41 -3.96
C ILE A 234 -4.67 13.91 -3.90
N GLY A 235 -4.03 13.71 -2.76
CA GLY A 235 -2.77 14.40 -2.44
C GLY A 235 -1.50 13.68 -2.90
N GLU A 236 -0.38 14.12 -2.31
CA GLU A 236 0.98 13.79 -2.76
C GLU A 236 1.30 12.29 -2.75
N TYR A 237 0.76 11.53 -1.79
CA TYR A 237 0.93 10.08 -1.75
C TYR A 237 0.46 9.40 -3.04
N ALA A 238 -0.74 9.75 -3.51
CA ALA A 238 -1.26 9.20 -4.76
C ALA A 238 -0.42 9.65 -5.97
N GLN A 239 0.08 10.90 -5.96
CA GLN A 239 0.97 11.41 -7.01
C GLN A 239 2.26 10.60 -7.06
N ASP A 240 2.89 10.33 -5.92
CA ASP A 240 4.11 9.52 -5.85
C ASP A 240 3.86 8.11 -6.40
N ILE A 241 2.74 7.48 -6.05
CA ILE A 241 2.34 6.18 -6.61
C ILE A 241 2.19 6.24 -8.13
N ALA A 242 1.48 7.25 -8.67
CA ALA A 242 1.36 7.44 -10.12
C ALA A 242 2.72 7.63 -10.82
N ASN A 243 3.64 8.34 -10.17
CA ASN A 243 4.99 8.54 -10.69
C ASN A 243 5.83 7.25 -10.63
N ARG A 244 5.75 6.47 -9.56
CA ARG A 244 6.43 5.15 -9.46
C ARG A 244 5.96 4.20 -10.55
N LEU A 245 4.63 4.16 -10.78
CA LEU A 245 4.01 3.35 -11.83
C LEU A 245 4.38 3.80 -13.25
N THR A 246 4.91 5.01 -13.43
CA THR A 246 5.41 5.54 -14.72
C THR A 246 6.94 5.62 -14.80
N GLY A 247 7.65 5.07 -13.79
CA GLY A 247 9.09 4.84 -13.82
C GLY A 247 9.96 5.82 -13.02
N TRP A 248 9.36 6.64 -12.15
CA TRP A 248 10.11 7.44 -11.17
C TRP A 248 10.72 6.57 -10.07
N LEU A 249 11.98 6.84 -9.72
CA LEU A 249 12.79 6.03 -8.79
C LEU A 249 13.17 6.76 -7.49
N GLY A 250 12.63 7.97 -7.27
CA GLY A 250 13.00 8.79 -6.12
C GLY A 250 12.45 8.29 -4.79
N ASP A 251 12.96 8.90 -3.72
CA ASP A 251 12.54 8.64 -2.35
C ASP A 251 11.16 9.26 -2.07
N LYS A 252 10.48 8.75 -1.03
CA LYS A 252 9.19 9.28 -0.57
C LYS A 252 9.30 10.78 -0.34
N ARG A 253 8.37 11.56 -0.90
CA ARG A 253 8.34 13.00 -0.68
C ARG A 253 7.45 13.28 0.52
N ALA A 254 8.03 13.98 1.50
CA ALA A 254 7.42 14.29 2.79
C ALA A 254 6.27 15.29 2.66
#